data_AF-A0A661APR8-F1
#
_entry.id   AF-A0A661APR8-F1
#
_cell.length_a   1.000
_cell.length_b   1.000
_cell.length_c   1.000
_cell.angle_alpha   90.00
_cell.angle_beta   90.00
_cell.angle_gamma   90.00
#
_symmetry.space_group_name_H-M   'P 1'
#
loop_
_entity.id
_entity.type
_entity.pdbx_description
1 polymer ?
#
loop_
_entity_poly.entity_id
_entity_poly.type
_entity_poly.pdbx_seq_one_letter_code
_entity_poly.pdbx_strand_id
1 'polypeptide(L)'
;MLSRFRVVFVLVLLILSFTFARVDAGGFVKDFSLSRSSPTNNGLISGLHRAKQSGNIAAARSIQRQLDEAQEIQTISASDCDSRIYPLRTIPSPVRSKSFGSDVYVSASGNFESAPSIATTSTGIIFAAFLVEDSEHPHRYIAVVKSDDGGGTWYPLIQITNEHNDLNYPQIAVGEGDQDWVFVSFHTSGNDVQVARFSFSGAAGEIHSIDGSSFTSKFNARIITDNDSYYYVYVAYIRSNIWGTDVHLARSTDFGITWSQIDFTDEGAEYCDIAYTDMGGLVVVAQTESGVESSIWSSRSADYGLTWSDGQIVSSSGAYPRIAASGGNVAIVFT
;
A
#
# COMPACT_ATOMS: atom_id res chain seq x y z
N MET A 1 -19.12 0.20 62.88
CA MET A 1 -19.16 1.48 62.13
C MET A 1 -18.28 1.46 60.87
N LEU A 2 -18.07 0.29 60.24
CA LEU A 2 -17.30 0.13 59.00
C LEU A 2 -18.06 -0.61 57.88
N SER A 3 -19.34 -0.98 58.08
CA SER A 3 -20.14 -1.69 57.07
C SER A 3 -21.11 -0.81 56.29
N ARG A 4 -21.30 0.46 56.67
CA ARG A 4 -22.18 1.42 55.97
C ARG A 4 -21.47 2.27 54.90
N PHE A 5 -20.15 2.22 54.82
CA PHE A 5 -19.36 2.93 53.80
C PHE A 5 -19.12 2.13 52.51
N ARG A 6 -19.25 0.79 52.54
CA ARG A 6 -19.06 -0.06 51.35
C ARG A 6 -20.28 -0.16 50.44
N VAL A 7 -21.49 0.10 50.94
CA VAL A 7 -22.73 0.04 50.14
C VAL A 7 -22.96 1.33 49.34
N VAL A 8 -22.51 2.48 49.85
CA VAL A 8 -22.63 3.78 49.15
C VAL A 8 -21.59 3.93 48.03
N PHE A 9 -20.39 3.34 48.18
CA PHE A 9 -19.34 3.40 47.15
C PHE A 9 -19.64 2.50 45.93
N VAL A 10 -20.35 1.38 46.12
CA VAL A 10 -20.76 0.48 45.01
C VAL A 10 -21.98 1.03 44.25
N LEU A 11 -22.86 1.81 44.90
CA LEU A 11 -24.01 2.42 44.22
C LEU A 11 -23.63 3.65 43.37
N VAL A 12 -22.58 4.39 43.73
CA VAL A 12 -22.09 5.53 42.92
C VAL A 12 -21.35 5.05 41.66
N LEU A 13 -20.73 3.87 41.69
CA LEU A 13 -20.10 3.24 40.53
C LEU A 13 -21.10 2.60 39.53
N LEU A 14 -22.31 2.26 39.97
CA LEU A 14 -23.37 1.70 39.12
C LEU A 14 -24.31 2.76 38.50
N ILE A 15 -24.29 4.00 39.00
CA ILE A 15 -25.07 5.12 38.42
C ILE A 15 -24.21 5.94 37.43
N LEU A 16 -22.87 5.82 37.48
CA LEU A 16 -21.96 6.34 36.45
C LEU A 16 -21.81 5.42 35.22
N SER A 17 -22.38 4.21 35.26
CA SER A 17 -22.36 3.25 34.14
C SER A 17 -23.63 3.24 33.28
N PHE A 18 -24.55 4.19 33.50
CA PHE A 18 -25.77 4.35 32.68
C PHE A 18 -25.92 5.71 31.98
N THR A 19 -24.85 6.50 31.90
CA THR A 19 -24.83 7.79 31.16
C THR A 19 -23.81 7.86 30.03
N PHE A 20 -23.28 6.72 29.58
CA PHE A 20 -22.54 6.59 28.32
C PHE A 20 -22.88 5.25 27.65
N ALA A 21 -24.15 5.08 27.28
CA ALA A 21 -24.62 3.98 26.46
C ALA A 21 -25.50 4.50 25.32
N ARG A 22 -24.89 5.35 24.49
CA ARG A 22 -25.21 5.51 23.08
C ARG A 22 -24.04 6.25 22.42
N VAL A 23 -22.92 5.54 22.28
CA VAL A 23 -21.96 5.93 21.25
C VAL A 23 -22.58 5.40 19.97
N ASP A 24 -23.10 6.33 19.16
CA ASP A 24 -23.46 6.03 17.79
C ASP A 24 -22.28 5.27 17.15
N ALA A 25 -22.57 4.14 16.52
CA ALA A 25 -21.62 3.46 15.63
C ALA A 25 -21.41 4.29 14.35
N GLY A 26 -21.07 5.56 14.51
CA GLY A 26 -20.57 6.43 13.45
C GLY A 26 -19.10 6.12 13.29
N GLY A 27 -18.76 5.31 12.29
CA GLY A 27 -17.37 5.13 11.88
C GLY A 27 -16.71 6.49 11.67
N PHE A 28 -15.48 6.63 12.17
CA PHE A 28 -14.64 7.81 12.05
C PHE A 28 -14.20 8.01 10.59
N VAL A 29 -15.13 8.38 9.72
CA VAL A 29 -14.80 8.98 8.42
C VAL A 29 -14.86 10.48 8.64
N LYS A 30 -13.70 11.11 8.70
CA LYS A 30 -13.62 12.57 8.76
C LYS A 30 -13.19 13.06 7.40
N ASP A 31 -14.08 13.80 6.75
CA ASP A 31 -13.80 14.45 5.47
C ASP A 31 -12.95 15.70 5.73
N PHE A 32 -11.81 15.81 5.05
CA PHE A 32 -10.90 16.96 5.14
C PHE A 32 -10.68 17.57 3.76
N SER A 33 -10.58 18.90 3.71
CA SER A 33 -10.16 19.63 2.52
C SER A 33 -8.66 19.95 2.64
N LEU A 34 -7.83 19.24 1.87
CA LEU A 34 -6.39 19.53 1.79
C LEU A 34 -6.09 20.45 0.60
N SER A 35 -5.19 21.43 0.78
CA SER A 35 -4.69 22.26 -0.33
C SER A 35 -3.93 21.39 -1.35
N ARG A 36 -4.19 21.61 -2.63
CA ARG A 36 -3.47 20.92 -3.72
C ARG A 36 -2.07 21.51 -3.90
N SER A 37 -1.09 20.68 -4.24
CA SER A 37 0.16 21.18 -4.82
C SER A 37 -0.13 21.81 -6.18
N SER A 38 0.59 22.88 -6.51
CA SER A 38 0.50 23.50 -7.82
C SER A 38 1.55 22.88 -8.74
N PRO A 39 1.18 22.36 -9.91
CA PRO A 39 2.15 21.76 -10.81
C PRO A 39 3.21 22.77 -11.27
N THR A 40 4.47 22.36 -11.32
CA THR A 40 5.59 23.20 -11.77
C THR A 40 5.52 23.54 -13.27
N ASN A 41 4.84 22.72 -14.08
CA ASN A 41 4.68 22.94 -15.52
C ASN A 41 3.31 22.49 -16.06
N ASN A 42 2.28 23.32 -15.86
CA ASN A 42 0.90 23.01 -16.27
C ASN A 42 0.75 22.53 -17.72
N GLY A 43 1.56 23.07 -18.65
CA GLY A 43 1.53 22.69 -20.07
C GLY A 43 2.00 21.25 -20.31
N LEU A 44 3.16 20.90 -19.75
CA LEU A 44 3.72 19.54 -19.83
C LEU A 44 2.83 18.53 -19.08
N ILE A 45 2.33 18.85 -17.88
CA ILE A 45 1.44 17.95 -17.13
C ILE A 45 0.15 17.67 -17.89
N SER A 46 -0.47 18.71 -18.47
CA SER A 46 -1.66 18.53 -19.32
C SER A 46 -1.35 17.69 -20.56
N GLY A 47 -0.16 17.85 -21.15
CA GLY A 47 0.31 17.04 -22.27
C GLY A 47 0.53 15.58 -21.88
N LEU A 48 1.16 15.33 -20.72
CA LEU A 48 1.40 14.00 -20.17
C LEU A 48 0.08 13.27 -19.94
N HIS A 49 -0.89 13.94 -19.29
CA HIS A 49 -2.20 13.36 -19.03
C HIS A 49 -2.89 12.91 -20.32
N ARG A 50 -2.95 13.78 -21.34
CA ARG A 50 -3.53 13.41 -22.64
C ARG A 50 -2.78 12.24 -23.30
N ALA A 51 -1.46 12.22 -23.20
CA ALA A 51 -0.65 11.14 -23.77
C ALA A 51 -0.92 9.80 -23.07
N LYS A 52 -0.99 9.80 -21.73
CA LYS A 52 -1.27 8.60 -20.93
C LYS A 52 -2.67 8.05 -21.17
N GLN A 53 -3.69 8.92 -21.21
CA GLN A 53 -5.08 8.52 -21.49
C GLN A 53 -5.32 8.00 -22.90
N SER A 54 -4.55 8.49 -23.88
CA SER A 54 -4.68 8.06 -25.28
C SER A 54 -3.81 6.86 -25.64
N GLY A 55 -3.04 6.32 -24.69
CA GLY A 55 -2.06 5.25 -24.96
C GLY A 55 -0.88 5.69 -25.85
N ASN A 56 -0.61 7.00 -25.95
CA ASN A 56 0.54 7.50 -26.71
C ASN A 56 1.83 7.41 -25.88
N ILE A 57 2.32 6.17 -25.74
CA ILE A 57 3.50 5.81 -24.93
C ILE A 57 4.72 6.66 -25.27
N ALA A 58 4.97 6.91 -26.57
CA ALA A 58 6.13 7.68 -27.01
C ALA A 58 6.07 9.13 -26.53
N ALA A 59 4.89 9.76 -26.66
CA ALA A 59 4.67 11.12 -26.13
C ALA A 59 4.75 11.14 -24.61
N ALA A 60 4.12 10.18 -23.92
CA ALA A 60 4.13 10.10 -22.47
C ALA A 60 5.57 9.99 -21.92
N ARG A 61 6.37 9.06 -22.46
CA ARG A 61 7.79 8.91 -22.08
C ARG A 61 8.62 10.16 -22.37
N SER A 62 8.42 10.78 -23.54
CA SER A 62 9.16 12.00 -23.91
C SER A 62 8.83 13.18 -23.00
N ILE A 63 7.56 13.34 -22.60
CA ILE A 63 7.13 14.40 -21.69
C ILE A 63 7.60 14.09 -20.25
N GLN A 64 7.46 12.84 -19.81
CA GLN A 64 7.91 12.41 -18.49
C GLN A 64 9.40 12.66 -18.29
N ARG A 65 10.22 12.30 -19.29
CA ARG A 65 11.66 12.55 -19.23
C ARG A 65 11.99 14.04 -19.06
N GLN A 66 11.29 14.93 -19.76
CA GLN A 66 11.49 16.38 -19.61
C GLN A 66 11.10 16.86 -18.20
N LEU A 67 10.05 16.29 -17.61
CA LEU A 67 9.61 16.61 -16.25
C LEU A 67 10.61 16.12 -15.21
N ASP A 68 11.10 14.88 -15.35
CA ASP A 68 12.09 14.29 -14.45
C ASP A 68 13.43 15.04 -14.52
N GLU A 69 13.89 15.38 -15.73
CA GLU A 69 15.09 16.23 -15.93
C GLU A 69 14.93 17.59 -15.26
N ALA A 70 13.75 18.21 -15.33
CA ALA A 70 13.47 19.51 -14.71
C ALA A 70 13.34 19.45 -13.17
N GLN A 71 13.14 18.27 -12.59
CA GLN A 71 13.05 18.05 -11.14
C GLN A 71 14.26 17.30 -10.60
N GLU A 72 15.27 17.05 -11.43
CA GLU A 72 16.48 16.29 -11.10
C GLU A 72 16.17 14.89 -10.51
N ILE A 73 15.04 14.29 -10.90
CA ILE A 73 14.61 12.98 -10.43
C ILE A 73 15.48 11.91 -11.08
N GLN A 74 16.17 11.14 -10.25
CA GLN A 74 17.04 10.07 -10.70
C GLN A 74 16.29 8.73 -10.73
N THR A 75 16.45 8.01 -11.83
CA THR A 75 16.00 6.62 -11.95
C THR A 75 17.16 5.72 -11.58
N ILE A 76 16.95 4.85 -10.60
CA ILE A 76 17.91 3.83 -10.25
C ILE A 76 17.71 2.61 -11.14
N SER A 77 18.82 1.97 -11.52
CA SER A 77 18.76 0.67 -12.17
C SER A 77 18.31 -0.37 -11.16
N ALA A 78 17.52 -1.34 -11.62
CA ALA A 78 17.15 -2.50 -10.82
C ALA A 78 18.40 -3.14 -10.20
N SER A 79 18.41 -3.32 -8.89
CA SER A 79 19.40 -4.15 -8.21
C SER A 79 18.91 -5.58 -8.18
N ASP A 80 19.85 -6.53 -8.23
CA ASP A 80 19.53 -7.95 -8.07
C ASP A 80 18.83 -8.17 -6.72
N CYS A 81 17.71 -8.90 -6.77
CA CYS A 81 16.97 -9.34 -5.59
C CYS A 81 17.20 -10.84 -5.35
N ASP A 82 17.39 -11.20 -4.09
CA ASP A 82 17.47 -12.61 -3.68
C ASP A 82 16.10 -13.30 -3.65
N SER A 83 15.02 -12.52 -3.65
CA SER A 83 13.67 -13.05 -3.73
C SER A 83 13.38 -13.64 -5.10
N ARG A 84 12.56 -14.69 -5.16
CA ARG A 84 12.22 -15.44 -6.38
C ARG A 84 10.73 -15.72 -6.47
N ILE A 85 10.22 -15.79 -7.71
CA ILE A 85 8.83 -16.15 -8.01
C ILE A 85 8.78 -17.59 -8.52
N TYR A 86 7.90 -18.38 -7.95
CA TYR A 86 7.62 -19.76 -8.37
C TYR A 86 6.12 -19.97 -8.56
N PRO A 87 5.68 -20.93 -9.41
CA PRO A 87 4.28 -21.33 -9.45
C PRO A 87 3.84 -21.90 -8.11
N LEU A 88 2.70 -21.42 -7.58
CA LEU A 88 2.06 -22.05 -6.43
C LEU A 88 1.30 -23.27 -6.92
N ARG A 89 1.49 -24.42 -6.28
CA ARG A 89 0.94 -25.69 -6.78
C ARG A 89 -0.46 -26.00 -6.24
N THR A 90 -0.72 -25.64 -5.00
CA THR A 90 -1.95 -26.01 -4.30
C THR A 90 -2.38 -24.93 -3.32
N ILE A 91 -3.69 -24.76 -3.17
CA ILE A 91 -4.34 -24.06 -2.06
C ILE A 91 -4.85 -25.17 -1.13
N PRO A 92 -4.24 -25.43 0.04
CA PRO A 92 -4.78 -26.37 0.99
C PRO A 92 -6.20 -25.98 1.40
N SER A 93 -7.03 -26.99 1.66
CA SER A 93 -8.33 -26.73 2.27
C SER A 93 -8.12 -26.19 3.70
N PRO A 94 -8.89 -25.18 4.13
CA PRO A 94 -8.74 -24.61 5.46
C PRO A 94 -9.00 -25.63 6.56
N VAL A 95 -8.25 -25.50 7.65
CA VAL A 95 -8.36 -26.41 8.81
C VAL A 95 -9.61 -26.10 9.66
N ARG A 96 -10.21 -24.91 9.55
CA ARG A 96 -11.43 -24.52 10.28
C ARG A 96 -12.33 -23.56 9.51
N SER A 97 -13.61 -23.93 9.32
CA SER A 97 -14.66 -22.98 8.92
C SER A 97 -15.13 -22.19 10.14
N LYS A 98 -14.76 -20.92 10.25
CA LYS A 98 -15.53 -19.95 11.04
C LYS A 98 -16.44 -19.20 10.07
N SER A 99 -17.63 -19.72 9.83
CA SER A 99 -18.53 -19.19 8.81
C SER A 99 -19.40 -18.04 9.34
N PHE A 100 -19.40 -16.91 8.64
CA PHE A 100 -20.48 -15.91 8.63
C PHE A 100 -21.42 -16.11 7.42
N GLY A 101 -21.69 -17.36 7.01
CA GLY A 101 -22.59 -17.68 5.90
C GLY A 101 -21.86 -18.31 4.72
N SER A 102 -21.99 -17.74 3.52
CA SER A 102 -21.44 -18.25 2.26
C SER A 102 -19.96 -17.91 2.04
N ASP A 103 -19.17 -17.85 3.11
CA ASP A 103 -17.76 -17.45 3.04
C ASP A 103 -16.94 -18.50 2.28
N VAL A 104 -16.15 -18.03 1.31
CA VAL A 104 -15.16 -18.85 0.63
C VAL A 104 -13.82 -18.61 1.30
N TYR A 105 -13.19 -19.69 1.78
CA TYR A 105 -11.91 -19.61 2.46
C TYR A 105 -10.77 -19.77 1.46
N VAL A 106 -9.71 -18.99 1.66
CA VAL A 106 -8.52 -19.04 0.82
C VAL A 106 -7.30 -19.12 1.72
N SER A 107 -6.53 -20.19 1.55
CA SER A 107 -5.39 -20.53 2.41
C SER A 107 -4.37 -21.33 1.62
N ALA A 108 -3.09 -20.99 1.73
CA ALA A 108 -1.95 -21.70 1.16
C ALA A 108 -1.23 -22.62 2.18
N SER A 109 -1.54 -22.55 3.48
CA SER A 109 -1.01 -23.45 4.52
C SER A 109 -2.03 -23.81 5.59
N GLY A 110 -1.85 -24.97 6.23
CA GLY A 110 -2.77 -25.41 7.28
C GLY A 110 -2.68 -24.64 8.61
N ASN A 111 -1.65 -23.81 8.83
CA ASN A 111 -1.30 -23.41 10.20
C ASN A 111 -1.06 -21.91 10.43
N PHE A 112 -0.44 -21.16 9.50
CA PHE A 112 -0.01 -19.78 9.78
C PHE A 112 -0.09 -18.87 8.56
N GLU A 113 -1.15 -18.06 8.51
CA GLU A 113 -1.37 -17.07 7.47
C GLU A 113 -1.71 -15.72 8.08
N SER A 114 -1.22 -14.64 7.46
CA SER A 114 -1.44 -13.28 7.96
C SER A 114 -1.30 -12.22 6.88
N ALA A 115 -1.67 -10.99 7.22
CA ALA A 115 -1.54 -9.79 6.40
C ALA A 115 -2.09 -9.94 4.96
N PRO A 116 -3.37 -10.34 4.78
CA PRO A 116 -3.96 -10.43 3.45
C PRO A 116 -4.07 -9.04 2.80
N SER A 117 -3.89 -9.01 1.49
CA SER A 117 -4.13 -7.87 0.62
C SER A 117 -4.86 -8.35 -0.63
N ILE A 118 -5.75 -7.52 -1.18
CA ILE A 118 -6.63 -7.88 -2.29
C ILE A 118 -6.68 -6.75 -3.32
N ALA A 119 -6.69 -7.09 -4.59
CA ALA A 119 -6.89 -6.16 -5.70
C ALA A 119 -7.81 -6.79 -6.75
N THR A 120 -8.58 -5.96 -7.44
CA THR A 120 -9.56 -6.39 -8.44
C THR A 120 -9.30 -5.67 -9.75
N THR A 121 -9.36 -6.42 -10.84
CA THR A 121 -9.33 -5.88 -12.21
C THR A 121 -10.67 -5.22 -12.56
N SER A 122 -10.67 -4.42 -13.62
CA SER A 122 -11.86 -3.81 -14.23
C SER A 122 -12.90 -4.84 -14.69
N THR A 123 -12.48 -6.07 -14.96
CA THR A 123 -13.34 -7.18 -15.41
C THR A 123 -13.86 -8.06 -14.28
N GLY A 124 -13.43 -7.81 -13.04
CA GLY A 124 -13.88 -8.57 -11.86
C GLY A 124 -13.01 -9.77 -11.47
N ILE A 125 -11.87 -9.98 -12.15
CA ILE A 125 -10.83 -10.90 -11.66
C ILE A 125 -10.26 -10.35 -10.35
N ILE A 126 -10.17 -11.19 -9.33
CA ILE A 126 -9.67 -10.83 -8.01
C ILE A 126 -8.35 -11.54 -7.76
N PHE A 127 -7.35 -10.81 -7.27
CA PHE A 127 -6.11 -11.37 -6.77
C PHE A 127 -6.01 -11.13 -5.26
N ALA A 128 -5.53 -12.12 -4.52
CA ALA A 128 -5.20 -11.97 -3.11
C ALA A 128 -3.75 -12.41 -2.87
N ALA A 129 -3.04 -11.65 -2.03
CA ALA A 129 -1.71 -11.96 -1.56
C ALA A 129 -1.73 -12.05 -0.03
N PHE A 130 -1.04 -13.02 0.54
CA PHE A 130 -0.95 -13.19 1.99
C PHE A 130 0.33 -13.91 2.38
N LEU A 131 0.73 -13.71 3.64
CA LEU A 131 1.91 -14.36 4.21
C LEU A 131 1.62 -15.81 4.55
N VAL A 132 2.62 -16.65 4.34
CA VAL A 132 2.57 -18.09 4.60
C VAL A 132 3.84 -18.53 5.31
N GLU A 133 3.67 -19.40 6.30
CA GLU A 133 4.76 -20.04 7.02
C GLU A 133 4.47 -21.55 7.13
N ASP A 134 5.41 -22.38 6.67
CA ASP A 134 5.31 -23.83 6.69
C ASP A 134 6.65 -24.49 6.99
N SER A 135 6.67 -25.83 7.05
CA SER A 135 7.89 -26.59 7.32
C SER A 135 8.77 -26.83 6.09
N GLU A 136 8.30 -26.51 4.88
CA GLU A 136 9.03 -26.72 3.63
C GLU A 136 9.94 -25.53 3.30
N HIS A 137 9.58 -24.33 3.77
CA HIS A 137 10.32 -23.10 3.57
C HIS A 137 10.98 -22.64 4.89
N PRO A 138 12.29 -22.29 4.89
CA PRO A 138 12.97 -21.82 6.09
C PRO A 138 12.58 -20.41 6.50
N HIS A 139 11.97 -19.64 5.59
CA HIS A 139 11.56 -18.26 5.77
C HIS A 139 10.12 -18.06 5.34
N ARG A 140 9.46 -17.09 5.97
CA ARG A 140 8.10 -16.69 5.60
C ARG A 140 8.07 -16.20 4.16
N TYR A 141 7.09 -16.67 3.40
CA TYR A 141 6.91 -16.36 1.99
C TYR A 141 5.53 -15.77 1.72
N ILE A 142 5.30 -15.29 0.49
CA ILE A 142 4.01 -14.73 0.07
C ILE A 142 3.36 -15.69 -0.92
N ALA A 143 2.13 -16.10 -0.68
CA ALA A 143 1.31 -16.77 -1.68
C ALA A 143 0.42 -15.74 -2.38
N VAL A 144 0.24 -15.92 -3.69
CA VAL A 144 -0.74 -15.19 -4.50
C VAL A 144 -1.71 -16.19 -5.13
N VAL A 145 -2.98 -15.86 -5.03
CA VAL A 145 -4.11 -16.65 -5.51
C VAL A 145 -5.04 -15.76 -6.33
N LYS A 146 -5.83 -16.38 -7.19
CA LYS A 146 -6.68 -15.69 -8.16
C LYS A 146 -8.10 -16.26 -8.16
N SER A 147 -9.09 -15.40 -8.34
CA SER A 147 -10.47 -15.77 -8.60
C SER A 147 -10.96 -15.11 -9.89
N ASP A 148 -11.62 -15.88 -10.74
CA ASP A 148 -12.20 -15.42 -12.01
C ASP A 148 -13.73 -15.25 -11.95
N ASP A 149 -14.34 -15.49 -10.80
CA ASP A 149 -15.79 -15.53 -10.60
C ASP A 149 -16.26 -14.65 -9.43
N GLY A 150 -15.53 -13.57 -9.14
CA GLY A 150 -15.90 -12.62 -8.09
C GLY A 150 -15.70 -13.17 -6.67
N GLY A 151 -14.77 -14.11 -6.48
CA GLY A 151 -14.42 -14.69 -5.18
C GLY A 151 -15.16 -15.99 -4.84
N GLY A 152 -15.96 -16.53 -5.77
CA GLY A 152 -16.68 -17.80 -5.60
C GLY A 152 -15.75 -19.02 -5.58
N THR A 153 -14.69 -18.99 -6.38
CA THR A 153 -13.64 -20.01 -6.45
C THR A 153 -12.27 -19.35 -6.54
N TRP A 154 -11.25 -20.03 -6.01
CA TRP A 154 -9.88 -19.54 -5.94
C TRP A 154 -8.89 -20.58 -6.45
N TYR A 155 -7.89 -20.10 -7.18
CA TYR A 155 -6.87 -20.90 -7.84
C TYR A 155 -5.47 -20.44 -7.40
N PRO A 156 -4.53 -21.37 -7.16
CA PRO A 156 -3.15 -21.00 -6.89
C PRO A 156 -2.54 -20.32 -8.11
N LEU A 157 -1.74 -19.27 -7.89
CA LEU A 157 -1.10 -18.53 -8.98
C LEU A 157 0.42 -18.60 -8.86
N ILE A 158 0.99 -17.91 -7.88
CA ILE A 158 2.43 -17.88 -7.64
C ILE A 158 2.72 -17.87 -6.13
N GLN A 159 3.97 -18.14 -5.79
CA GLN A 159 4.56 -17.84 -4.51
C GLN A 159 5.84 -17.02 -4.70
N ILE A 160 6.09 -16.11 -3.77
CA ILE A 160 7.31 -15.29 -3.70
C ILE A 160 8.09 -15.73 -2.48
N THR A 161 9.31 -16.21 -2.67
CA THR A 161 10.16 -16.79 -1.61
C THR A 161 11.50 -16.06 -1.54
N ASN A 162 12.19 -16.15 -0.41
CA ASN A 162 13.56 -15.67 -0.25
C ASN A 162 14.37 -16.67 0.58
N GLU A 163 15.62 -16.93 0.20
CA GLU A 163 16.47 -17.95 0.84
C GLU A 163 17.14 -17.46 2.13
N HIS A 164 17.07 -16.15 2.43
CA HIS A 164 17.83 -15.51 3.49
C HIS A 164 16.97 -14.67 4.45
N ASN A 165 15.78 -14.25 4.03
CA ASN A 165 14.98 -13.26 4.74
C ASN A 165 13.49 -13.62 4.75
N ASP A 166 12.83 -13.29 5.85
CA ASP A 166 11.37 -13.35 5.92
C ASP A 166 10.75 -12.24 5.08
N LEU A 167 9.71 -12.58 4.31
CA LEU A 167 8.88 -11.61 3.60
C LEU A 167 7.74 -11.16 4.50
N ASN A 168 7.41 -9.87 4.46
CA ASN A 168 6.44 -9.26 5.36
C ASN A 168 5.59 -8.19 4.67
N TYR A 169 4.37 -8.01 5.19
CA TYR A 169 3.38 -7.01 4.78
C TYR A 169 3.17 -6.91 3.25
N PRO A 170 2.72 -7.99 2.59
CA PRO A 170 2.43 -7.94 1.16
C PRO A 170 1.28 -6.97 0.89
N GLN A 171 1.42 -6.13 -0.13
CA GLN A 171 0.35 -5.30 -0.66
C GLN A 171 0.25 -5.54 -2.16
N ILE A 172 -0.97 -5.73 -2.67
CA ILE A 172 -1.20 -6.08 -4.07
C ILE A 172 -1.93 -4.95 -4.81
N ALA A 173 -1.50 -4.67 -6.03
CA ALA A 173 -2.14 -3.75 -6.95
C ALA A 173 -2.22 -4.36 -8.36
N VAL A 174 -3.15 -3.87 -9.16
CA VAL A 174 -3.38 -4.28 -10.55
C VAL A 174 -3.23 -3.06 -11.43
N GLY A 175 -2.38 -3.14 -12.45
CA GLY A 175 -2.34 -2.17 -13.54
C GLY A 175 -2.95 -2.78 -14.80
N GLU A 176 -3.87 -2.05 -15.43
CA GLU A 176 -4.55 -2.43 -16.66
C GLU A 176 -4.44 -1.31 -17.69
N GLY A 177 -4.19 -1.66 -18.95
CA GLY A 177 -4.07 -0.66 -20.01
C GLY A 177 -3.21 -1.14 -21.18
N ASP A 178 -2.12 -0.41 -21.45
CA ASP A 178 -1.17 -0.77 -22.51
C ASP A 178 -0.48 -2.12 -22.25
N GLN A 179 -0.35 -2.50 -20.98
CA GLN A 179 0.06 -3.84 -20.54
C GLN A 179 -0.69 -4.20 -19.26
N ASP A 180 -1.01 -5.47 -19.05
CA ASP A 180 -1.72 -5.90 -17.85
C ASP A 180 -0.78 -6.66 -16.91
N TRP A 181 -0.57 -6.10 -15.72
CA TRP A 181 0.33 -6.63 -14.71
C TRP A 181 -0.29 -6.61 -13.32
N VAL A 182 0.05 -7.62 -12.53
CA VAL A 182 -0.17 -7.65 -11.09
C VAL A 182 1.14 -7.29 -10.40
N PHE A 183 1.06 -6.43 -9.39
CA PHE A 183 2.19 -6.01 -8.58
C PHE A 183 1.98 -6.41 -7.13
N VAL A 184 3.02 -6.93 -6.49
CA VAL A 184 3.03 -7.18 -5.04
C VAL A 184 4.23 -6.47 -4.45
N SER A 185 4.00 -5.44 -3.64
CA SER A 185 5.05 -4.86 -2.80
C SER A 185 5.15 -5.60 -1.48
N PHE A 186 6.36 -5.73 -0.96
CA PHE A 186 6.62 -6.35 0.32
C PHE A 186 7.97 -5.85 0.85
N HIS A 187 8.24 -6.09 2.13
CA HIS A 187 9.57 -5.87 2.67
C HIS A 187 10.19 -7.15 3.20
N THR A 188 11.51 -7.18 3.19
CA THR A 188 12.32 -8.30 3.69
C THR A 188 12.82 -7.99 5.09
N SER A 189 13.05 -9.01 5.92
CA SER A 189 13.81 -8.85 7.17
C SER A 189 15.25 -8.34 6.97
N GLY A 190 15.73 -8.33 5.72
CA GLY A 190 17.00 -7.78 5.28
C GLY A 190 16.96 -6.28 4.99
N ASN A 191 15.93 -5.56 5.46
CA ASN A 191 15.78 -4.10 5.36
C ASN A 191 15.50 -3.55 3.96
N ASP A 192 14.96 -4.37 3.06
CA ASP A 192 14.64 -3.98 1.68
C ASP A 192 13.13 -3.95 1.42
N VAL A 193 12.69 -3.04 0.54
CA VAL A 193 11.34 -3.06 -0.05
C VAL A 193 11.48 -3.46 -1.51
N GLN A 194 10.74 -4.49 -1.89
CA GLN A 194 10.76 -5.07 -3.23
C GLN A 194 9.36 -5.07 -3.83
N VAL A 195 9.30 -5.06 -5.16
CA VAL A 195 8.07 -5.25 -5.92
C VAL A 195 8.24 -6.43 -6.85
N ALA A 196 7.38 -7.43 -6.67
CA ALA A 196 7.16 -8.48 -7.66
C ALA A 196 6.16 -7.99 -8.70
N ARG A 197 6.42 -8.26 -9.99
CA ARG A 197 5.46 -8.08 -11.07
C ARG A 197 5.29 -9.37 -11.87
N PHE A 198 4.07 -9.68 -12.28
CA PHE A 198 3.75 -10.88 -13.06
C PHE A 198 2.43 -10.69 -13.82
N SER A 199 2.26 -11.43 -14.92
CA SER A 199 1.02 -11.37 -15.71
C SER A 199 -0.17 -11.96 -14.94
N PHE A 200 -1.39 -11.77 -15.43
CA PHE A 200 -2.61 -12.33 -14.81
C PHE A 200 -2.63 -13.88 -14.75
N SER A 201 -1.74 -14.54 -15.50
CA SER A 201 -1.53 -15.98 -15.47
C SER A 201 -0.42 -16.43 -14.52
N GLY A 202 0.28 -15.50 -13.86
CA GLY A 202 1.47 -15.77 -13.05
C GLY A 202 2.76 -15.91 -13.85
N ALA A 203 2.71 -15.84 -15.18
CA ALA A 203 3.89 -15.89 -16.05
C ALA A 203 4.68 -14.56 -16.04
N ALA A 204 5.93 -14.63 -16.52
CA ALA A 204 6.86 -13.50 -16.63
C ALA A 204 7.11 -12.78 -15.29
N GLY A 205 7.27 -13.55 -14.23
CA GLY A 205 7.55 -13.04 -12.89
C GLY A 205 8.93 -12.40 -12.79
N GLU A 206 8.99 -11.15 -12.36
CA GLU A 206 10.21 -10.41 -12.05
C GLU A 206 10.10 -9.76 -10.67
N ILE A 207 11.23 -9.52 -9.99
CA ILE A 207 11.29 -8.82 -8.71
C ILE A 207 12.38 -7.76 -8.78
N HIS A 208 12.06 -6.56 -8.32
CA HIS A 208 12.95 -5.41 -8.31
C HIS A 208 12.93 -4.74 -6.94
N SER A 209 14.09 -4.36 -6.40
CA SER A 209 14.15 -3.43 -5.27
C SER A 209 13.79 -2.04 -5.77
N ILE A 210 12.99 -1.33 -4.98
CA ILE A 210 12.55 0.02 -5.33
C ILE A 210 13.49 1.08 -4.78
N ASP A 211 14.38 0.69 -3.86
CA ASP A 211 15.27 1.63 -3.20
C ASP A 211 16.65 1.03 -2.88
N GLY A 212 17.65 1.43 -3.67
CA GLY A 212 19.05 0.99 -3.53
C GLY A 212 19.86 1.73 -2.47
N SER A 213 19.27 2.63 -1.67
CA SER A 213 20.00 3.30 -0.59
C SER A 213 20.50 2.30 0.45
N SER A 214 21.80 2.38 0.77
CA SER A 214 22.46 1.52 1.76
C SER A 214 22.30 2.05 3.18
N PHE A 215 22.42 1.18 4.17
CA PHE A 215 22.35 1.51 5.61
C PHE A 215 21.03 2.14 6.07
N THR A 216 19.94 1.85 5.34
CA THR A 216 18.59 2.28 5.67
C THR A 216 17.69 1.07 5.80
N SER A 217 16.77 1.11 6.76
CA SER A 217 15.66 0.17 6.87
C SER A 217 14.49 0.68 6.06
N LYS A 218 13.96 -0.14 5.14
CA LYS A 218 12.75 0.17 4.37
C LYS A 218 11.65 -0.81 4.74
N PHE A 219 10.46 -0.32 5.08
CA PHE A 219 9.36 -1.18 5.53
C PHE A 219 7.99 -0.53 5.31
N ASN A 220 6.93 -1.28 5.63
CA ASN A 220 5.53 -0.86 5.55
C ASN A 220 5.14 -0.23 4.20
N ALA A 221 5.61 -0.84 3.12
CA ALA A 221 5.30 -0.45 1.76
C ALA A 221 3.80 -0.55 1.45
N ARG A 222 3.32 0.35 0.59
CA ARG A 222 1.97 0.44 0.06
C ARG A 222 2.05 0.74 -1.41
N ILE A 223 1.39 -0.08 -2.24
CA ILE A 223 1.49 -0.01 -3.69
C ILE A 223 0.15 0.32 -4.30
N ILE A 224 0.17 1.19 -5.31
CA ILE A 224 -0.98 1.52 -6.16
C ILE A 224 -0.51 1.72 -7.60
N THR A 225 -1.45 1.72 -8.52
CA THR A 225 -1.26 2.22 -9.90
C THR A 225 -2.17 3.41 -10.14
N ASP A 226 -1.84 4.24 -11.12
CA ASP A 226 -2.84 5.13 -11.70
C ASP A 226 -3.80 4.35 -12.62
N ASN A 227 -4.81 5.05 -13.16
CA ASN A 227 -5.87 4.47 -13.99
C ASN A 227 -5.82 4.91 -15.45
N ASP A 228 -4.68 5.43 -15.92
CA ASP A 228 -4.49 5.76 -17.34
C ASP A 228 -4.11 4.51 -18.15
N SER A 229 -4.30 4.53 -19.48
CA SER A 229 -3.87 3.42 -20.34
C SER A 229 -2.36 3.17 -20.24
N TYR A 230 -1.55 4.22 -20.26
CA TYR A 230 -0.13 4.13 -19.92
C TYR A 230 0.07 4.42 -18.43
N TYR A 231 -0.27 3.48 -17.55
CA TYR A 231 -0.20 3.71 -16.11
C TYR A 231 1.22 3.70 -15.54
N TYR A 232 1.37 4.38 -14.41
CA TYR A 232 2.54 4.31 -13.53
C TYR A 232 2.23 3.48 -12.29
N VAL A 233 3.30 3.00 -11.66
CA VAL A 233 3.24 2.27 -10.40
C VAL A 233 3.88 3.12 -9.33
N TYR A 234 3.25 3.20 -8.16
CA TYR A 234 3.70 4.00 -7.04
C TYR A 234 3.82 3.12 -5.80
N VAL A 235 4.90 3.30 -5.06
CA VAL A 235 5.09 2.69 -3.75
C VAL A 235 5.42 3.76 -2.74
N ALA A 236 4.53 3.96 -1.76
CA ALA A 236 4.86 4.69 -0.55
C ALA A 236 5.44 3.72 0.48
N TYR A 237 6.51 4.10 1.18
CA TYR A 237 7.15 3.24 2.16
C TYR A 237 7.83 4.07 3.24
N ILE A 238 8.07 3.46 4.41
CA ILE A 238 8.86 4.08 5.46
C ILE A 238 10.32 3.78 5.22
N ARG A 239 11.17 4.80 5.30
CA ARG A 239 12.62 4.67 5.36
C ARG A 239 13.09 5.13 6.73
N SER A 240 14.00 4.39 7.33
CA SER A 240 14.58 4.71 8.64
C SER A 240 16.09 4.59 8.58
N ASN A 241 16.77 5.58 9.15
CA ASN A 241 18.22 5.60 9.30
C ASN A 241 18.62 6.32 10.59
N ILE A 242 19.91 6.53 10.81
CA ILE A 242 20.42 7.16 12.05
C ILE A 242 20.00 8.63 12.23
N TRP A 243 19.56 9.29 11.17
CA TRP A 243 19.20 10.72 11.15
C TRP A 243 17.70 10.95 11.28
N GLY A 244 16.87 9.96 10.97
CA GLY A 244 15.44 10.13 10.96
C GLY A 244 14.70 8.94 10.38
N THR A 245 13.39 9.02 10.49
CA THR A 245 12.44 8.12 9.83
C THR A 245 11.39 8.99 9.18
N ASP A 246 11.00 8.64 7.96
CA ASP A 246 10.15 9.45 7.09
C ASP A 246 9.47 8.57 6.04
N VAL A 247 8.39 9.08 5.43
CA VAL A 247 7.75 8.43 4.29
C VAL A 247 8.40 8.84 2.98
N HIS A 248 8.71 7.85 2.15
CA HIS A 248 9.25 8.00 0.82
C HIS A 248 8.29 7.52 -0.24
N LEU A 249 8.51 7.98 -1.47
CA LEU A 249 7.83 7.49 -2.65
C LEU A 249 8.85 6.93 -3.65
N ALA A 250 8.59 5.74 -4.16
CA ALA A 250 9.18 5.24 -5.38
C ALA A 250 8.13 5.21 -6.48
N ARG A 251 8.50 5.62 -7.69
CA ARG A 251 7.62 5.61 -8.87
C ARG A 251 8.28 4.87 -10.02
N SER A 252 7.53 4.00 -10.66
CA SER A 252 7.92 3.39 -11.93
C SER A 252 7.08 3.92 -13.08
N THR A 253 7.77 4.28 -14.17
CA THR A 253 7.15 4.80 -15.40
C THR A 253 7.24 3.81 -16.56
N ASP A 254 7.69 2.57 -16.29
CA ASP A 254 7.91 1.50 -17.26
C ASP A 254 7.33 0.16 -16.79
N PHE A 255 6.21 0.22 -16.08
CA PHE A 255 5.48 -0.94 -15.55
C PHE A 255 6.25 -1.76 -14.53
N GLY A 256 7.03 -1.11 -13.66
CA GLY A 256 7.72 -1.72 -12.52
C GLY A 256 9.11 -2.30 -12.83
N ILE A 257 9.72 -1.96 -13.97
CA ILE A 257 11.08 -2.43 -14.32
C ILE A 257 12.12 -1.56 -13.61
N THR A 258 11.98 -0.24 -13.70
CA THR A 258 12.86 0.71 -13.04
C THR A 258 12.07 1.64 -12.13
N TRP A 259 12.76 2.19 -11.14
CA TRP A 259 12.17 3.00 -10.08
C TRP A 259 12.93 4.31 -9.91
N SER A 260 12.19 5.39 -9.79
CA SER A 260 12.71 6.70 -9.40
C SER A 260 12.27 7.00 -7.97
N GLN A 261 13.22 7.40 -7.12
CA GLN A 261 12.94 7.83 -5.77
C GLN A 261 12.56 9.31 -5.75
N ILE A 262 11.54 9.63 -4.97
CA ILE A 262 11.03 10.98 -4.80
C ILE A 262 10.96 11.22 -3.29
N ASP A 263 11.88 12.05 -2.81
CA ASP A 263 11.88 12.57 -1.44
C ASP A 263 10.99 13.81 -1.42
N PHE A 264 9.95 13.82 -0.58
CA PHE A 264 8.93 14.87 -0.61
C PHE A 264 8.51 15.37 0.77
N THR A 265 9.01 14.75 1.84
CA THR A 265 8.69 15.11 3.22
C THR A 265 9.74 14.55 4.16
N ASP A 266 9.84 15.16 5.34
CA ASP A 266 10.58 14.63 6.50
C ASP A 266 9.61 14.09 7.58
N GLU A 267 8.33 13.93 7.22
CA GLU A 267 7.29 13.39 8.10
C GLU A 267 7.14 11.88 7.89
N GLY A 268 6.86 11.16 8.97
CA GLY A 268 6.61 9.71 8.93
C GLY A 268 7.34 8.98 10.04
N ALA A 269 6.79 7.85 10.47
CA ALA A 269 7.43 7.04 11.51
C ALA A 269 7.24 5.55 11.27
N GLU A 270 6.00 5.05 11.39
CA GLU A 270 5.75 3.61 11.32
C GLU A 270 4.82 3.21 10.19
N TYR A 271 3.77 3.99 9.94
CA TYR A 271 2.73 3.61 8.99
C TYR A 271 2.49 4.72 8.00
N CYS A 272 2.39 4.33 6.73
CA CYS A 272 1.92 5.17 5.66
C CYS A 272 0.87 4.43 4.83
N ASP A 273 0.13 5.20 4.03
CA ASP A 273 -0.75 4.70 2.98
C ASP A 273 -0.83 5.71 1.83
N ILE A 274 -1.17 5.24 0.64
CA ILE A 274 -1.22 6.05 -0.58
C ILE A 274 -2.48 5.74 -1.38
N ALA A 275 -3.10 6.78 -1.95
CA ALA A 275 -4.20 6.65 -2.89
C ALA A 275 -4.00 7.53 -4.12
N TYR A 276 -4.46 7.02 -5.26
CA TYR A 276 -4.57 7.77 -6.52
C TYR A 276 -5.94 8.42 -6.61
N THR A 277 -6.00 9.70 -6.99
CA THR A 277 -7.25 10.44 -7.16
C THR A 277 -7.69 10.44 -8.62
N ASP A 278 -7.31 11.49 -9.36
CA ASP A 278 -7.67 11.75 -10.73
C ASP A 278 -6.58 12.58 -11.39
N MET A 279 -6.36 12.35 -12.69
CA MET A 279 -5.48 13.16 -13.54
C MET A 279 -4.05 13.33 -13.00
N GLY A 280 -3.49 12.26 -12.44
CA GLY A 280 -2.15 12.27 -11.83
C GLY A 280 -2.11 12.72 -10.38
N GLY A 281 -3.27 12.94 -9.76
CA GLY A 281 -3.33 13.26 -8.34
C GLY A 281 -3.00 12.07 -7.46
N LEU A 282 -2.17 12.30 -6.45
CA LEU A 282 -1.78 11.34 -5.42
C LEU A 282 -1.99 11.95 -4.05
N VAL A 283 -2.32 11.12 -3.07
CA VAL A 283 -2.36 11.51 -1.66
C VAL A 283 -1.64 10.47 -0.83
N VAL A 284 -0.69 10.92 -0.03
CA VAL A 284 -0.04 10.10 0.99
C VAL A 284 -0.57 10.51 2.35
N VAL A 285 -0.78 9.54 3.22
CA VAL A 285 -1.02 9.72 4.64
C VAL A 285 0.08 8.98 5.41
N ALA A 286 0.56 9.58 6.49
CA ALA A 286 1.54 8.96 7.37
C ALA A 286 1.27 9.29 8.84
N GLN A 287 1.73 8.40 9.70
CA GLN A 287 1.84 8.65 11.13
C GLN A 287 3.15 9.40 11.41
N THR A 288 3.13 10.49 12.16
CA THR A 288 4.30 11.39 12.32
C THR A 288 5.31 10.90 13.36
N GLU A 289 4.87 10.10 14.32
CA GLU A 289 5.67 9.58 15.45
C GLU A 289 5.26 8.14 15.77
N SER A 290 6.13 7.32 16.33
CA SER A 290 5.79 5.95 16.77
C SER A 290 4.72 5.90 17.86
N GLY A 291 3.92 4.83 17.89
CA GLY A 291 2.92 4.56 18.94
C GLY A 291 1.48 4.94 18.59
N VAL A 292 0.56 4.78 19.54
CA VAL A 292 -0.90 4.81 19.29
C VAL A 292 -1.55 6.19 19.44
N GLU A 293 -0.83 7.19 19.97
CA GLU A 293 -1.34 8.56 20.18
C GLU A 293 -0.66 9.60 19.28
N SER A 294 -0.17 9.16 18.12
CA SER A 294 0.59 9.98 17.19
C SER A 294 -0.27 10.98 16.42
N SER A 295 0.33 11.90 15.66
CA SER A 295 -0.43 12.70 14.69
C SER A 295 -0.53 11.99 13.34
N ILE A 296 -1.62 12.24 12.63
CA ILE A 296 -1.82 11.79 11.25
C ILE A 296 -1.55 12.98 10.34
N TRP A 297 -0.55 12.85 9.48
CA TRP A 297 -0.13 13.81 8.48
C TRP A 297 -0.56 13.36 7.09
N SER A 298 -0.83 14.31 6.19
CA SER A 298 -1.09 14.01 4.77
C SER A 298 -0.56 15.09 3.85
N SER A 299 -0.02 14.67 2.70
CA SER A 299 0.37 15.53 1.58
C SER A 299 -0.21 15.03 0.25
N ARG A 300 -0.30 15.94 -0.73
CA ARG A 300 -0.89 15.69 -2.05
C ARG A 300 0.05 16.11 -3.18
N SER A 301 0.05 15.33 -4.25
CA SER A 301 0.56 15.71 -5.56
C SER A 301 -0.59 15.89 -6.55
N ALA A 302 -0.41 16.79 -7.52
CA ALA A 302 -1.33 17.02 -8.63
C ALA A 302 -0.70 16.71 -10.01
N ASP A 303 0.47 16.07 -10.01
CA ASP A 303 1.35 15.97 -11.18
C ASP A 303 2.15 14.65 -11.18
N TYR A 304 1.47 13.54 -10.93
CA TYR A 304 2.04 12.18 -10.97
C TYR A 304 3.21 11.99 -10.00
N GLY A 305 3.15 12.66 -8.85
CA GLY A 305 4.15 12.59 -7.79
C GLY A 305 5.38 13.46 -8.02
N LEU A 306 5.38 14.36 -9.01
CA LEU A 306 6.53 15.23 -9.28
C LEU A 306 6.70 16.30 -8.20
N THR A 307 5.60 16.91 -7.76
CA THR A 307 5.61 17.90 -6.68
C THR A 307 4.53 17.61 -5.66
N TRP A 308 4.82 17.99 -4.43
CA TRP A 308 3.99 17.72 -3.27
C TRP A 308 3.66 19.02 -2.53
N SER A 309 2.53 19.04 -1.84
CA SER A 309 2.23 20.12 -0.92
C SER A 309 3.07 19.98 0.34
N ASP A 310 3.19 21.05 1.12
CA ASP A 310 3.87 21.04 2.43
C ASP A 310 3.26 20.02 3.42
N GLY A 311 2.09 19.47 3.08
CA GLY A 311 1.32 18.57 3.91
C GLY A 311 0.66 19.27 5.08
N GLN A 312 -0.14 18.53 5.85
CA GLN A 312 -0.79 19.04 7.05
C GLN A 312 -1.20 17.92 7.99
N ILE A 313 -1.32 18.27 9.28
CA ILE A 313 -1.89 17.40 10.30
C ILE A 313 -3.41 17.32 10.12
N VAL A 314 -3.91 16.14 9.77
CA VAL A 314 -5.36 15.88 9.65
C VAL A 314 -5.97 15.44 11.00
N SER A 315 -5.16 14.83 11.86
CA SER A 315 -5.53 14.54 13.24
C SER A 315 -4.33 14.68 14.16
N SER A 316 -4.49 15.30 15.31
CA SER A 316 -3.44 15.44 16.33
C SER A 316 -3.32 14.22 17.26
N SER A 317 -4.12 13.17 17.00
CA SER A 317 -4.11 11.91 17.73
C SER A 317 -4.68 10.80 16.84
N GLY A 318 -3.93 9.73 16.68
CA GLY A 318 -4.31 8.52 15.93
C GLY A 318 -3.10 7.68 15.52
N ALA A 319 -3.39 6.49 15.00
CA ALA A 319 -2.42 5.55 14.48
C ALA A 319 -2.98 4.70 13.33
N TYR A 320 -2.07 4.00 12.64
CA TYR A 320 -2.41 3.07 11.56
C TYR A 320 -3.29 3.68 10.46
N PRO A 321 -2.92 4.86 9.90
CA PRO A 321 -3.76 5.51 8.92
C PRO A 321 -3.93 4.65 7.67
N ARG A 322 -5.13 4.67 7.10
CA ARG A 322 -5.47 4.12 5.79
C ARG A 322 -6.20 5.15 4.97
N ILE A 323 -6.02 5.09 3.66
CA ILE A 323 -6.58 6.06 2.74
C ILE A 323 -7.28 5.38 1.57
N ALA A 324 -8.37 5.98 1.12
CA ALA A 324 -9.03 5.65 -0.12
C ALA A 324 -9.40 6.95 -0.85
N ALA A 325 -9.42 6.89 -2.18
CA ALA A 325 -9.80 8.00 -3.02
C ALA A 325 -10.75 7.56 -4.14
N SER A 326 -11.59 8.50 -4.57
CA SER A 326 -12.50 8.31 -5.71
C SER A 326 -12.71 9.66 -6.40
N GLY A 327 -12.11 9.82 -7.57
CA GLY A 327 -11.97 11.13 -8.20
C GLY A 327 -11.23 12.08 -7.26
N GLY A 328 -11.65 13.34 -7.17
CA GLY A 328 -11.06 14.31 -6.25
C GLY A 328 -11.38 14.12 -4.75
N ASN A 329 -12.20 13.14 -4.37
CA ASN A 329 -12.59 12.89 -2.98
C ASN A 329 -11.65 11.89 -2.31
N VAL A 330 -11.35 12.12 -1.04
CA VAL A 330 -10.38 11.33 -0.26
C VAL A 330 -10.95 11.10 1.13
N ALA A 331 -10.94 9.84 1.57
CA ALA A 331 -11.29 9.44 2.93
C ALA A 331 -10.04 8.88 3.62
N ILE A 332 -9.77 9.38 4.82
CA ILE A 332 -8.69 8.90 5.69
C ILE A 332 -9.34 8.32 6.95
N VAL A 333 -8.94 7.10 7.32
CA VAL A 333 -9.35 6.44 8.55
C VAL A 333 -8.12 6.08 9.37
N PHE A 334 -8.25 6.13 10.69
CA PHE A 334 -7.21 5.84 11.66
C PHE A 334 -7.85 5.40 12.97
N THR A 335 -7.07 4.81 13.87
CA THR A 335 -7.50 4.43 15.23
C THR A 335 -6.96 5.39 16.26
#